data_AF-D9PIX6-F1
#
_entry.id   AF-D9PIX6-F1
#
_cell.length_a   1.000
_cell.length_b   1.000
_cell.length_c   1.000
_cell.angle_alpha   90.00
_cell.angle_beta   90.00
_cell.angle_gamma   90.00
#
_symmetry.space_group_name_H-M   'P 1'
#
loop_
_entity.id
_entity.type
_entity.pdbx_description
1 polymer ?
#
loop_
_entity_poly.entity_id
_entity_poly.type
_entity_poly.pdbx_seq_one_letter_code
_entity_poly.pdbx_strand_id
1 'polypeptide(L)'
;MPKKYAIHTKPTPNRFKAITPSGIIAWEEGCLKCAVCVKKQCVYKVYEQRSLDSRQMVDSIDNQCMNCLRCVQGCPKELIHKSSNPEFKSLGDRHWT
;
A
#
# COMPACT_ATOMS: atom_id res chain seq x y z
N MET A 1 -21.89 34.03 -2.12
CA MET A 1 -23.00 33.24 -2.72
C MET A 1 -24.12 33.11 -1.70
N PRO A 2 -25.40 33.34 -2.07
CA PRO A 2 -26.53 33.12 -1.17
C PRO A 2 -26.61 31.65 -0.75
N LYS A 3 -27.03 31.36 0.49
CA LYS A 3 -27.15 29.99 1.05
C LYS A 3 -27.94 29.03 0.15
N LYS A 4 -28.95 29.53 -0.56
CA LYS A 4 -29.78 28.75 -1.52
C LYS A 4 -28.96 28.10 -2.65
N TYR A 5 -27.83 28.68 -3.03
CA TYR A 5 -26.99 28.22 -4.15
C TYR A 5 -25.69 27.53 -3.69
N ALA A 6 -25.54 27.28 -2.39
CA ALA A 6 -24.38 26.57 -1.88
C ALA A 6 -24.53 25.06 -2.12
N ILE A 7 -23.66 24.48 -2.93
CA ILE A 7 -23.60 23.02 -3.12
C ILE A 7 -22.90 22.43 -1.90
N HIS A 8 -23.63 21.65 -1.10
CA HIS A 8 -23.05 20.92 0.03
C HIS A 8 -22.25 19.72 -0.47
N THR A 9 -20.93 19.85 -0.50
CA THR A 9 -20.04 18.73 -0.78
C THR A 9 -19.78 17.93 0.50
N LYS A 10 -19.57 16.63 0.35
CA LYS A 10 -19.10 15.74 1.40
C LYS A 10 -17.85 15.02 0.89
N PRO A 11 -16.84 14.79 1.75
CA PRO A 11 -15.72 13.95 1.36
C PRO A 11 -16.25 12.54 1.05
N THR A 12 -15.95 12.05 -0.16
CA THR A 12 -16.27 10.70 -0.60
C THR A 12 -14.97 9.98 -0.90
N PRO A 13 -14.85 8.67 -0.62
CA PRO A 13 -13.68 7.92 -1.02
C PRO A 13 -13.52 7.95 -2.55
N ASN A 14 -12.27 7.82 -3.01
CA ASN A 14 -11.99 7.74 -4.43
C ASN A 14 -12.69 6.51 -5.04
N ARG A 15 -13.21 6.67 -6.25
CA ARG A 15 -13.85 5.58 -7.01
C ARG A 15 -12.84 4.49 -7.36
N PHE A 16 -11.60 4.87 -7.63
CA PHE A 16 -10.50 3.95 -7.91
C PHE A 16 -9.55 3.89 -6.72
N LYS A 17 -8.94 2.71 -6.52
CA LYS A 17 -7.86 2.56 -5.54
C LYS A 17 -6.66 3.40 -5.99
N ALA A 18 -5.99 4.04 -5.04
CA ALA A 18 -4.76 4.74 -5.32
C ALA A 18 -3.67 3.72 -5.70
N ILE A 19 -3.04 3.90 -6.86
CA ILE A 19 -1.90 3.09 -7.28
C ILE A 19 -0.66 3.75 -6.70
N THR A 20 0.06 3.04 -5.83
CA THR A 20 1.28 3.55 -5.19
C THR A 20 2.51 3.27 -6.08
N PRO A 21 3.54 4.14 -6.04
CA PRO A 21 4.77 3.96 -6.83
C PRO A 21 5.60 2.75 -6.44
N SER A 22 5.36 2.19 -5.26
CA SER A 22 6.15 1.11 -4.71
C SER A 22 5.30 0.23 -3.81
N GLY A 23 5.53 -1.08 -3.90
CA GLY A 23 4.90 -2.11 -3.08
C GLY A 23 5.88 -2.76 -2.11
N ILE A 24 5.34 -3.55 -1.19
CA ILE A 24 6.12 -4.38 -0.27
C ILE A 24 6.01 -5.83 -0.71
N ILE A 25 7.15 -6.44 -1.02
CA ILE A 25 7.25 -7.86 -1.32
C ILE A 25 7.78 -8.55 -0.06
N ALA A 26 7.04 -9.52 0.46
CA ALA A 26 7.45 -10.29 1.63
C ALA A 26 7.46 -11.78 1.30
N TRP A 27 8.64 -12.38 1.36
CA TRP A 27 8.80 -13.81 1.14
C TRP A 27 8.38 -14.60 2.38
N GLU A 28 7.55 -15.62 2.21
CA GLU A 28 7.18 -16.53 3.31
C GLU A 28 8.23 -17.63 3.48
N GLU A 29 8.89 -18.03 2.39
CA GLU A 29 9.97 -18.99 2.40
C GLU A 29 11.15 -18.46 3.22
N GLY A 30 11.54 -19.23 4.22
CA GLY A 30 12.57 -18.85 5.16
C GLY A 30 12.12 -17.94 6.31
N CYS A 31 10.83 -17.58 6.45
CA CYS A 31 10.36 -16.82 7.60
C CYS A 31 10.64 -17.55 8.92
N LEU A 32 11.35 -16.88 9.84
CA LEU A 32 11.73 -17.43 11.16
C LEU A 32 10.56 -17.55 12.14
N LYS A 33 9.37 -17.00 11.80
CA LYS A 33 8.22 -16.87 12.72
C LYS A 33 8.63 -16.26 14.07
N CYS A 34 9.34 -15.13 14.01
CA CYS A 34 9.86 -14.44 15.18
C CYS A 34 8.74 -14.17 16.22
N ALA A 35 9.09 -14.25 17.51
CA ALA A 35 8.16 -13.95 18.61
C ALA A 35 7.55 -12.54 18.50
N VAL A 36 8.36 -11.57 18.07
CA VAL A 36 7.93 -10.19 17.77
C VAL A 36 8.09 -9.94 16.27
N CYS A 37 7.00 -9.96 15.52
CA CYS A 37 7.01 -9.74 14.08
C CYS A 37 6.88 -8.25 13.75
N VAL A 38 7.78 -7.73 12.92
CA VAL A 38 7.73 -6.33 12.44
C VAL A 38 6.48 -5.99 11.63
N LYS A 39 5.82 -6.98 11.02
CA LYS A 39 4.52 -6.79 10.35
C LYS A 39 3.45 -6.31 11.33
N LYS A 40 3.46 -6.81 12.58
CA LYS A 40 2.55 -6.39 13.66
C LYS A 40 2.90 -5.02 14.25
N GLN A 41 4.12 -4.51 14.01
CA GLN A 41 4.59 -3.21 14.48
C GLN A 41 4.38 -2.09 13.46
N CYS A 42 3.61 -2.33 12.40
CA CYS A 42 3.28 -1.30 11.42
C CYS A 42 2.43 -0.21 12.08
N VAL A 43 2.95 1.03 12.14
CA VAL A 43 2.26 2.20 12.71
C VAL A 43 0.90 2.45 12.06
N TYR A 44 0.80 2.14 10.76
CA TYR A 44 -0.40 2.34 9.96
C TYR A 44 -1.32 1.11 9.92
N LYS A 45 -0.96 0.02 10.61
CA LYS A 45 -1.75 -1.23 10.68
C LYS A 45 -2.13 -1.83 9.32
N VAL A 46 -1.35 -1.54 8.28
CA VAL A 46 -1.62 -1.98 6.89
C VAL A 46 -1.66 -3.52 6.80
N TYR A 47 -0.81 -4.21 7.54
CA TYR A 47 -0.81 -5.68 7.58
C TYR A 47 -2.05 -6.28 8.25
N GLU A 48 -2.72 -5.54 9.16
CA GLU A 48 -3.98 -5.97 9.79
C GLU A 48 -5.17 -5.75 8.85
N GLN A 49 -5.09 -4.71 8.02
CA GLN A 49 -6.08 -4.36 7.00
C GLN A 49 -5.83 -5.08 5.66
N ARG A 50 -4.93 -6.07 5.66
CA ARG A 50 -4.61 -6.88 4.49
C ARG A 50 -5.85 -7.59 4.01
N SER A 51 -6.29 -7.26 2.80
CA SER A 51 -7.38 -7.93 2.09
C SER A 51 -6.89 -8.26 0.70
N LEU A 52 -7.29 -9.43 0.19
CA LEU A 52 -7.08 -9.72 -1.23
C LEU A 52 -8.19 -9.03 -2.02
N ASP A 53 -7.82 -8.26 -3.04
CA ASP A 53 -8.81 -7.85 -4.02
C ASP A 53 -9.19 -9.07 -4.85
N SER A 54 -10.40 -9.60 -4.66
CA SER A 54 -10.86 -10.79 -5.38
C SER A 54 -10.90 -10.62 -6.89
N ARG A 55 -10.91 -9.39 -7.41
CA ARG A 55 -10.88 -9.12 -8.86
C ARG A 55 -9.48 -9.15 -9.44
N GLN A 56 -8.50 -8.65 -8.69
CA GLN A 56 -7.12 -8.52 -9.17
C GLN A 56 -6.23 -9.67 -8.66
N MET A 57 -6.67 -10.40 -7.63
CA MET A 57 -5.87 -11.39 -6.89
C MET A 57 -4.52 -10.82 -6.40
N VAL A 58 -4.45 -9.50 -6.23
CA VAL A 58 -3.30 -8.77 -5.71
C VAL A 58 -3.56 -8.39 -4.26
N ASP A 59 -2.48 -8.33 -3.49
CA ASP A 59 -2.47 -7.94 -2.10
C ASP A 59 -2.81 -6.44 -1.93
N SER A 60 -3.77 -6.10 -1.06
CA SER A 60 -4.13 -4.69 -0.84
C SER A 60 -3.07 -3.88 -0.10
N ILE A 61 -2.04 -4.53 0.44
CA ILE A 61 -0.96 -3.87 1.19
C ILE A 61 -0.24 -2.82 0.34
N ASP A 62 -0.01 -3.10 -0.95
CA ASP A 62 0.79 -2.23 -1.80
C ASP A 62 0.19 -0.82 -1.90
N ASN A 63 -1.13 -0.75 -2.08
CA ASN A 63 -1.86 0.51 -2.24
C ASN A 63 -2.11 1.27 -0.93
N GLN A 64 -1.89 0.63 0.22
CA GLN A 64 -2.10 1.21 1.55
C GLN A 64 -0.78 1.56 2.26
N CYS A 65 0.36 1.08 1.76
CA CYS A 65 1.65 1.30 2.38
C CYS A 65 2.11 2.76 2.28
N MET A 66 2.39 3.38 3.43
CA MET A 66 2.88 4.78 3.52
C MET A 66 4.40 4.91 3.44
N ASN A 67 5.12 3.92 2.91
CA ASN A 67 6.56 3.99 2.60
C ASN A 67 7.51 4.29 3.78
N CYS A 68 7.16 3.91 5.01
CA CYS A 68 7.97 4.19 6.20
C CYS A 68 9.21 3.27 6.40
N LEU A 69 9.36 2.21 5.59
CA LEU A 69 10.49 1.25 5.59
C LEU A 69 10.77 0.48 6.89
N ARG A 70 10.04 0.73 7.98
CA ARG A 70 10.24 0.06 9.27
C ARG A 70 10.16 -1.47 9.19
N CYS A 71 9.25 -2.01 8.38
CA CYS A 71 9.14 -3.46 8.20
C CYS A 71 10.32 -4.06 7.43
N VAL A 72 10.88 -3.32 6.47
CA VAL A 72 12.06 -3.72 5.69
C VAL A 72 13.29 -3.74 6.60
N GLN A 73 13.54 -2.65 7.31
CA GLN A 73 14.74 -2.50 8.16
C GLN A 73 14.69 -3.36 9.42
N GLY A 74 13.50 -3.64 9.95
CA GLY A 74 13.37 -4.38 11.20
C GLY A 74 13.31 -5.91 11.03
N CYS A 75 13.20 -6.44 9.81
CA CYS A 75 13.16 -7.88 9.62
C CYS A 75 14.58 -8.46 9.80
N PRO A 76 14.83 -9.30 10.82
CA PRO A 76 16.19 -9.80 11.11
C PRO A 76 16.74 -10.73 10.01
N LYS A 77 15.87 -11.27 9.16
CA LYS A 77 16.24 -12.12 8.01
C LYS A 77 16.07 -11.38 6.67
N GLU A 78 15.75 -10.09 6.72
CA GLU A 78 15.69 -9.21 5.54
C GLU A 78 14.73 -9.72 4.45
N LEU A 79 13.70 -10.49 4.80
CA LEU A 79 12.76 -11.12 3.85
C LEU A 79 11.72 -10.16 3.27
N ILE A 80 11.69 -8.93 3.78
CA ILE A 80 10.72 -7.90 3.38
C ILE A 80 11.46 -6.87 2.56
N HIS A 81 11.14 -6.77 1.29
CA HIS A 81 11.74 -5.83 0.36
C HIS A 81 10.71 -4.84 -0.15
N LYS A 82 11.19 -3.66 -0.52
CA LYS A 82 10.40 -2.66 -1.23
C LYS A 82 10.76 -2.71 -2.70
N SER A 83 9.76 -2.83 -3.56
CA SER A 83 9.94 -2.85 -5.01
C SER A 83 9.12 -1.74 -5.67
N SER A 84 9.52 -1.35 -6.88
CA SER A 84 8.73 -0.43 -7.71
C SER A 84 7.48 -1.13 -8.22
N ASN A 85 6.32 -0.47 -8.17
CA ASN A 85 5.08 -1.01 -8.70
C ASN A 85 5.07 -0.91 -10.25
N PRO A 86 4.97 -2.02 -11.00
CA PRO A 86 4.86 -1.98 -12.45
C PRO A 86 3.58 -1.29 -12.94
N GLU A 87 2.46 -1.41 -12.24
CA GLU A 87 1.21 -0.74 -12.60
C GLU A 87 1.38 0.78 -12.55
N PHE A 88 2.05 1.29 -11.51
CA PHE A 88 2.36 2.71 -11.43
C PHE A 88 3.22 3.19 -12.60
N LYS A 89 4.22 2.39 -12.99
CA LYS A 89 5.06 2.71 -14.16
C LYS A 89 4.29 2.73 -15.47
N SER A 90 3.26 1.89 -15.61
CA SER A 90 2.40 1.85 -16.80
C SER A 90 1.42 3.02 -16.92
N LEU A 91 1.18 3.79 -15.84
CA LEU A 91 0.33 4.98 -15.89
C LEU A 91 0.99 6.17 -16.60
N GLY A 92 2.32 6.18 -16.73
CA GLY A 92 3.05 7.26 -17.39
C GLY A 92 2.96 7.16 -18.91
N ASP A 93 2.61 8.26 -19.57
CA ASP A 93 2.73 8.37 -21.03
C ASP A 93 4.14 8.82 -21.43
N ARG A 94 4.67 8.21 -22.50
CA ARG A 94 5.99 8.54 -23.08
C ARG A 94 6.12 9.99 -23.54
N HIS A 95 5.01 10.72 -23.60
CA HIS A 95 4.94 12.10 -24.03
C HIS A 95 5.35 13.11 -22.95
N TRP A 96 5.21 12.75 -21.67
CA TRP A 96 5.46 13.64 -20.53
C TRP A 96 6.62 13.18 -19.64
N THR A 97 7.40 12.20 -20.10
CA THR A 97 8.61 11.68 -19.43
C THR A 97 9.85 12.17 -20.15
#